data_AF-A0AAV8UGZ9-F1
#
_entry.id   AF-A0AAV8UGZ9-F1
#
_cell.length_a   1.000
_cell.length_b   1.000
_cell.length_c   1.000
_cell.angle_alpha   90.00
_cell.angle_beta   90.00
_cell.angle_gamma   90.00
#
_symmetry.space_group_name_H-M   'P 1'
#
loop_
_entity.id
_entity.type
_entity.pdbx_description
1 polymer ?
#
loop_
_entity_poly.entity_id
_entity_poly.type
_entity_poly.pdbx_seq_one_letter_code
_entity_poly.pdbx_strand_id
1 'polypeptide(L)'
;MGMLSKETVENRRLCLLVRHGQTDWNSQGRVQGQIDESRLLPKGEEQARMVGRYLKGVQFDRVYSSPLNRAKRTSEIALKEMSGRLTKDDIIFMDELKEIKLPWQGMFKSDILSKYPEYETYHNSPDELEVDGFTPVHDLHDQTEAAWREILSSEFDCCLVIAHNQTNRALLGKAMGLPVSRHHSFSQNNCCFNLIESRNGDLRLLWSNVSHDGVYVPTKQPPKDHIRLEMRSMAGLETIMKIDGEEYNFEDGSCSELLDRVQTSSSGHVVLMGNSLSDFCAEVMQMPSLKLGDGGVASILLNRNDPSICPHLEAAFSAVMVEPVYSALDMRET
;
A
#
# COMPACT_ATOMS: atom_id res chain seq x y z
N MET A 1 -24.61 -30.37 33.99
CA MET A 1 -24.93 -29.02 33.51
C MET A 1 -23.66 -28.19 33.63
N GLY A 2 -22.79 -28.28 32.62
CA GLY A 2 -21.56 -27.48 32.55
C GLY A 2 -21.71 -26.57 31.34
N MET A 3 -21.91 -25.27 31.58
CA MET A 3 -21.91 -24.26 30.53
C MET A 3 -20.54 -24.28 29.84
N LEU A 4 -20.53 -24.66 28.57
CA LEU A 4 -19.45 -24.33 27.66
C LEU A 4 -19.25 -22.82 27.72
N SER A 5 -18.05 -22.39 28.13
CA SER A 5 -17.62 -21.01 28.06
C SER A 5 -17.82 -20.52 26.63
N LYS A 6 -18.52 -19.40 26.46
CA LYS A 6 -18.61 -18.67 25.20
C LYS A 6 -17.19 -18.55 24.64
N GLU A 7 -16.92 -19.16 23.49
CA GLU A 7 -15.77 -18.81 22.66
C GLU A 7 -15.75 -17.29 22.54
N THR A 8 -14.63 -16.67 22.91
CA THR A 8 -14.33 -15.29 22.59
C THR A 8 -14.42 -15.14 21.08
N VAL A 9 -15.56 -14.65 20.58
CA VAL A 9 -15.68 -14.21 19.18
C VAL A 9 -14.58 -13.17 19.00
N GLU A 10 -13.57 -13.48 18.18
CA GLU A 10 -12.52 -12.53 17.86
C GLU A 10 -13.18 -11.25 17.33
N ASN A 11 -12.88 -10.10 17.95
CA ASN A 11 -13.34 -8.79 17.49
C ASN A 11 -12.62 -8.44 16.19
N ARG A 12 -13.05 -9.07 15.11
CA ARG A 12 -12.58 -8.88 13.75
C ARG A 12 -13.24 -7.65 13.16
N ARG A 13 -12.43 -6.69 12.72
CA ARG A 13 -12.90 -5.47 12.05
C ARG A 13 -12.22 -5.31 10.71
N LEU A 14 -12.91 -4.78 9.72
CA LEU A 14 -12.40 -4.54 8.37
C LEU A 14 -12.35 -3.04 8.09
N CYS A 15 -11.24 -2.58 7.53
CA CYS A 15 -11.04 -1.22 7.08
C CYS A 15 -10.69 -1.24 5.59
N LEU A 16 -11.56 -0.65 4.78
CA LEU A 16 -11.33 -0.47 3.35
C LEU A 16 -10.77 0.92 3.09
N LEU A 17 -9.51 1.00 2.69
CA LEU A 17 -8.78 2.25 2.46
C LEU A 17 -8.69 2.57 0.98
N VAL A 18 -9.26 3.69 0.55
CA VAL A 18 -9.38 4.12 -0.84
C VAL A 18 -8.59 5.41 -1.08
N ARG A 19 -7.81 5.47 -2.16
CA ARG A 19 -7.21 6.73 -2.62
C ARG A 19 -8.21 7.55 -3.43
N HIS A 20 -8.22 8.87 -3.31
CA HIS A 20 -9.03 9.75 -4.18
C HIS A 20 -8.83 9.50 -5.69
N GLY A 21 -9.84 9.85 -6.48
CA GLY A 21 -9.84 9.75 -7.94
C GLY A 21 -8.86 10.71 -8.61
N GLN A 22 -8.59 10.51 -9.90
CA GLN A 22 -7.65 11.34 -10.66
C GLN A 22 -8.06 12.81 -10.69
N THR A 23 -7.11 13.70 -10.39
CA THR A 23 -7.27 15.16 -10.46
C THR A 23 -6.54 15.76 -11.65
N ASP A 24 -6.84 17.01 -11.95
CA ASP A 24 -6.11 17.85 -12.90
C ASP A 24 -4.60 17.93 -12.56
N TRP A 25 -4.26 18.14 -11.28
CA TRP A 25 -2.86 18.20 -10.83
C TRP A 25 -2.16 16.84 -10.94
N ASN A 26 -2.87 15.71 -10.76
CA ASN A 26 -2.27 14.40 -11.07
C ASN A 26 -1.90 14.29 -12.55
N SER A 27 -2.83 14.70 -13.44
CA SER A 27 -2.60 14.64 -14.89
C SER A 27 -1.47 15.56 -15.35
N GLN A 28 -1.27 16.67 -14.65
CA GLN A 28 -0.21 17.64 -14.94
C GLN A 28 1.14 17.29 -14.30
N GLY A 29 1.19 16.30 -13.40
CA GLY A 29 2.40 15.99 -12.64
C GLY A 29 2.77 17.06 -11.60
N ARG A 30 1.79 17.74 -11.01
CA ARG A 30 1.98 18.70 -9.91
C ARG A 30 1.87 18.04 -8.54
N VAL A 31 2.70 18.49 -7.59
CA VAL A 31 2.61 18.08 -6.18
C VAL A 31 1.44 18.81 -5.54
N GLN A 32 0.48 18.07 -4.98
CA GLN A 32 -0.71 18.66 -4.35
C GLN A 32 -0.49 18.97 -2.87
N GLY A 33 -0.07 17.95 -2.12
CA GLY A 33 -0.10 17.95 -0.66
C GLY A 33 -1.45 18.42 -0.13
N GLN A 34 -1.44 19.33 0.83
CA GLN A 34 -2.63 19.88 1.48
C GLN A 34 -3.25 21.07 0.74
N ILE A 35 -2.67 21.53 -0.39
CA ILE A 35 -3.34 22.55 -1.21
C ILE A 35 -4.62 21.97 -1.81
N ASP A 36 -5.73 22.67 -1.60
CA ASP A 36 -7.07 22.19 -1.95
C ASP A 36 -7.65 22.85 -3.22
N GLU A 37 -6.77 23.15 -4.18
CA GLU A 37 -7.13 23.79 -5.45
C GLU A 37 -7.40 22.79 -6.57
N SER A 38 -6.79 21.59 -6.49
CA SER A 38 -7.01 20.52 -7.46
C SER A 38 -8.47 20.08 -7.48
N ARG A 39 -8.95 19.61 -8.64
CA ARG A 39 -10.30 19.09 -8.82
C ARG A 39 -10.26 17.73 -9.49
N LEU A 40 -11.23 16.87 -9.17
CA LEU A 40 -11.37 15.60 -9.90
C LEU A 40 -11.64 15.90 -11.38
N LEU A 41 -10.96 15.16 -12.25
CA LEU A 41 -11.30 15.12 -13.68
C LEU A 41 -12.54 14.22 -13.89
N PRO A 42 -13.22 14.31 -15.05
CA PRO A 42 -14.31 13.38 -15.38
C PRO A 42 -13.91 11.91 -15.23
N LYS A 43 -12.65 11.58 -15.59
CA LYS A 43 -12.07 10.25 -15.37
C LYS A 43 -11.96 9.90 -13.88
N GLY A 44 -11.57 10.84 -13.03
CA GLY A 44 -11.52 10.66 -11.57
C GLY A 44 -12.90 10.48 -10.93
N GLU A 45 -13.92 11.17 -11.45
CA GLU A 45 -15.30 10.95 -11.03
C GLU A 45 -15.79 9.56 -11.44
N GLU A 46 -15.50 9.10 -12.67
CA GLU A 46 -15.89 7.75 -13.10
C GLU A 46 -15.17 6.66 -12.30
N GLN A 47 -13.88 6.85 -12.01
CA GLN A 47 -13.15 5.98 -11.09
C GLN A 47 -13.84 5.85 -9.73
N ALA A 48 -14.31 6.95 -9.15
CA ALA A 48 -15.05 6.94 -7.90
C ALA A 48 -16.41 6.21 -8.05
N ARG A 49 -17.09 6.35 -9.20
CA ARG A 49 -18.32 5.61 -9.46
C ARG A 49 -18.08 4.11 -9.55
N MET A 50 -17.01 3.71 -10.23
CA MET A 50 -16.63 2.30 -10.36
C MET A 50 -16.34 1.66 -9.00
N VAL A 51 -15.60 2.35 -8.11
CA VAL A 51 -15.42 1.90 -6.72
C VAL A 51 -16.77 1.70 -6.03
N GLY A 52 -17.67 2.69 -6.12
CA GLY A 52 -18.98 2.58 -5.49
C GLY A 52 -19.83 1.42 -6.02
N ARG A 53 -19.80 1.17 -7.34
CA ARG A 53 -20.49 0.04 -7.98
C ARG A 53 -19.89 -1.30 -7.56
N TYR A 54 -18.56 -1.38 -7.48
CA TYR A 54 -17.86 -2.59 -7.03
C TYR A 54 -18.23 -2.95 -5.59
N LEU A 55 -18.32 -1.93 -4.73
CA LEU A 55 -18.65 -2.08 -3.30
C LEU A 55 -20.16 -2.08 -3.03
N LYS A 56 -20.99 -2.15 -4.07
CA LYS A 56 -22.45 -2.21 -3.92
C LYS A 56 -22.86 -3.42 -3.09
N GLY A 57 -23.65 -3.19 -2.05
CA GLY A 57 -24.12 -4.23 -1.13
C GLY A 57 -23.19 -4.51 0.06
N VAL A 58 -21.96 -3.97 0.05
CA VAL A 58 -21.12 -3.98 1.26
C VAL A 58 -21.75 -3.06 2.30
N GLN A 59 -21.96 -3.58 3.51
CA GLN A 59 -22.50 -2.81 4.63
C GLN A 59 -21.33 -2.18 5.39
N PHE A 60 -21.21 -0.86 5.30
CA PHE A 60 -20.29 -0.09 6.14
C PHE A 60 -21.02 0.47 7.36
N ASP A 61 -20.35 0.44 8.50
CA ASP A 61 -20.83 1.03 9.74
C ASP A 61 -20.40 2.49 9.87
N ARG A 62 -19.21 2.80 9.34
CA ARG A 62 -18.57 4.11 9.40
C ARG A 62 -17.91 4.45 8.06
N VAL A 63 -17.92 5.73 7.72
CA VAL A 63 -17.18 6.27 6.57
C VAL A 63 -16.36 7.46 7.06
N TYR A 64 -15.05 7.38 6.87
CA TYR A 64 -14.10 8.44 7.15
C TYR A 64 -13.53 9.00 5.85
N SER A 65 -13.28 10.29 5.80
CA SER A 65 -12.70 10.92 4.61
C SER A 65 -11.79 12.07 4.99
N SER A 66 -10.74 12.30 4.21
CA SER A 66 -10.04 13.57 4.25
C SER A 66 -10.99 14.72 3.87
N PRO A 67 -10.92 15.88 4.54
CA PRO A 67 -11.74 17.04 4.18
C PRO A 67 -11.35 17.70 2.86
N LEU A 68 -10.15 17.45 2.32
CA LEU A 68 -9.72 17.99 1.02
C LEU A 68 -10.71 17.59 -0.09
N ASN A 69 -11.10 18.55 -0.93
CA ASN A 69 -12.19 18.46 -1.89
C ASN A 69 -12.10 17.22 -2.79
N ARG A 70 -10.89 16.82 -3.22
CA ARG A 70 -10.70 15.63 -4.05
C ARG A 70 -11.10 14.33 -3.35
N ALA A 71 -10.77 14.17 -2.06
CA ALA A 71 -11.14 13.00 -1.26
C ALA A 71 -12.62 13.04 -0.89
N LYS A 72 -13.10 14.20 -0.42
CA LYS A 72 -14.52 14.47 -0.14
C LYS A 72 -15.41 14.13 -1.34
N ARG A 73 -15.09 14.65 -2.52
CA ARG A 73 -15.86 14.41 -3.75
C ARG A 73 -15.83 12.93 -4.15
N THR A 74 -14.67 12.26 -4.02
CA THR A 74 -14.59 10.81 -4.24
C THR A 74 -15.50 10.04 -3.28
N SER A 75 -15.50 10.37 -1.99
CA SER A 75 -16.35 9.70 -1.00
C SER A 75 -17.84 9.90 -1.27
N GLU A 76 -18.27 11.11 -1.63
CA GLU A 76 -19.67 11.40 -1.97
C GLU A 76 -20.15 10.62 -3.19
N ILE A 77 -19.34 10.55 -4.25
CA ILE A 77 -19.68 9.81 -5.47
C ILE A 77 -19.75 8.31 -5.19
N ALA A 78 -18.75 7.77 -4.50
CA ALA A 78 -18.68 6.34 -4.21
C ALA A 78 -19.88 5.89 -3.36
N LEU A 79 -20.20 6.62 -2.28
CA LEU A 79 -21.35 6.31 -1.41
C LEU A 79 -22.68 6.36 -2.16
N LYS A 80 -22.85 7.35 -3.05
CA LYS A 80 -24.05 7.44 -3.87
C LYS A 80 -24.25 6.20 -4.74
N GLU A 81 -23.19 5.69 -5.36
CA GLU A 81 -23.27 4.51 -6.24
C GLU A 81 -23.44 3.20 -5.46
N MET A 82 -22.85 3.09 -4.26
CA MET A 82 -23.04 1.92 -3.37
C MET A 82 -24.52 1.70 -3.03
N SER A 83 -25.33 2.77 -3.01
CA SER A 83 -26.76 2.75 -2.66
C SER A 83 -27.02 2.06 -1.31
N GLY A 84 -26.11 2.25 -0.36
CA GLY A 84 -26.18 1.66 0.98
C GLY A 84 -26.96 2.52 1.98
N ARG A 85 -26.90 2.14 3.26
CA ARG A 85 -27.56 2.85 4.36
C ARG A 85 -26.92 4.21 4.68
N LEU A 86 -25.62 4.35 4.44
CA LEU A 86 -24.86 5.57 4.71
C LEU A 86 -24.90 6.50 3.51
N THR A 87 -25.00 7.79 3.80
CA THR A 87 -25.07 8.88 2.84
C THR A 87 -23.90 9.84 3.01
N LYS A 88 -23.83 10.89 2.18
CA LYS A 88 -22.81 11.93 2.30
C LYS A 88 -22.81 12.64 3.66
N ASP A 89 -23.96 12.69 4.33
CA ASP A 89 -24.12 13.40 5.61
C ASP A 89 -23.61 12.57 6.79
N ASP A 90 -23.34 11.28 6.56
CA ASP A 90 -22.75 10.35 7.54
C ASP A 90 -21.21 10.29 7.45
N ILE A 91 -20.60 11.02 6.51
CA ILE A 91 -19.14 11.05 6.35
C ILE A 91 -18.51 11.81 7.52
N ILE A 92 -17.60 11.15 8.22
CA ILE A 92 -16.76 11.76 9.26
C ILE A 92 -15.50 12.30 8.59
N PHE A 93 -15.34 13.61 8.57
CA PHE A 93 -14.13 14.24 8.03
C PHE A 93 -13.05 14.35 9.10
N MET A 94 -11.87 13.81 8.82
CA MET A 94 -10.72 13.82 9.74
C MET A 94 -9.57 14.59 9.13
N ASP A 95 -9.03 15.56 9.86
CA ASP A 95 -7.87 16.34 9.44
C ASP A 95 -6.61 15.47 9.36
N GLU A 96 -6.55 14.43 10.19
CA GLU A 96 -5.51 13.42 10.26
C GLU A 96 -5.43 12.55 8.98
N LEU A 97 -6.46 12.60 8.13
CA LEU A 97 -6.48 11.93 6.83
C LEU A 97 -6.01 12.85 5.68
N LYS A 98 -5.66 14.11 5.93
CA LYS A 98 -5.11 15.02 4.90
C LYS A 98 -3.82 14.45 4.31
N GLU A 99 -3.55 14.82 3.05
CA GLU A 99 -2.32 14.44 2.35
C GLU A 99 -1.08 15.01 3.06
N ILE A 100 0.09 14.42 2.79
CA ILE A 100 1.38 14.96 3.24
C ILE A 100 1.50 16.46 2.91
N LYS A 101 1.99 17.23 3.87
CA LYS A 101 2.40 18.61 3.61
C LYS A 101 3.85 18.57 3.12
N LEU A 102 4.09 19.03 1.90
CA LEU A 102 5.45 19.12 1.32
C LEU A 102 5.83 20.58 1.05
N PRO A 103 7.12 20.93 1.02
CA PRO A 103 7.56 22.28 0.68
C PRO A 103 7.22 22.65 -0.78
N TRP A 104 7.08 21.66 -1.66
CA TRP A 104 6.92 21.87 -3.10
C TRP A 104 5.46 21.85 -3.60
N GLN A 105 4.48 22.02 -2.72
CA GLN A 105 3.06 21.99 -3.11
C GLN A 105 2.76 23.08 -4.15
N GLY A 106 2.01 22.72 -5.19
CA GLY A 106 1.72 23.58 -6.34
C GLY A 106 2.73 23.48 -7.48
N MET A 107 3.94 22.99 -7.22
CA MET A 107 5.00 22.93 -8.23
C MET A 107 4.87 21.69 -9.13
N PHE A 108 5.34 21.81 -10.37
CA PHE A 108 5.51 20.66 -11.26
C PHE A 108 6.69 19.81 -10.81
N LYS A 109 6.55 18.48 -10.83
CA LYS A 109 7.65 17.57 -10.49
C LYS A 109 8.89 17.77 -11.35
N SER A 110 8.73 18.11 -12.62
CA SER A 110 9.85 18.43 -13.52
C SER A 110 10.67 19.63 -13.05
N ASP A 111 10.01 20.65 -12.51
CA ASP A 111 10.67 21.82 -11.94
C ASP A 111 11.32 21.49 -10.60
N ILE A 112 10.70 20.61 -9.81
CA ILE A 112 11.24 20.21 -8.51
C ILE A 112 12.57 19.47 -8.71
N LEU A 113 12.57 18.44 -9.57
CA LEU A 113 13.74 17.61 -9.85
C LEU A 113 14.97 18.40 -10.33
N SER A 114 14.76 19.56 -10.96
CA SER A 114 15.86 20.40 -11.46
C SER A 114 16.35 21.45 -10.47
N LYS A 115 15.55 21.78 -9.45
CA LYS A 115 15.80 22.95 -8.57
C LYS A 115 16.02 22.60 -7.10
N TYR A 116 15.55 21.43 -6.65
CA TYR A 116 15.55 21.04 -5.24
C TYR A 116 16.17 19.66 -5.07
N PRO A 117 17.48 19.59 -4.81
CA PRO A 117 18.18 18.33 -4.55
C PRO A 117 17.58 17.52 -3.40
N GLU A 118 16.94 18.17 -2.43
CA GLU A 118 16.25 17.53 -1.29
C GLU A 118 15.12 16.61 -1.74
N TYR A 119 14.61 16.77 -2.97
CA TYR A 119 13.65 15.84 -3.55
C TYR A 119 14.26 14.45 -3.78
N GLU A 120 15.58 14.34 -3.99
CA GLU A 120 16.27 13.04 -4.03
C GLU A 120 16.27 12.38 -2.66
N THR A 121 16.52 13.14 -1.58
CA THR A 121 16.40 12.66 -0.20
C THR A 121 14.98 12.15 0.06
N TYR A 122 13.95 12.93 -0.32
CA TYR A 122 12.56 12.49 -0.20
C TYR A 122 12.30 11.14 -0.90
N HIS A 123 12.96 10.89 -2.03
CA HIS A 123 12.75 9.67 -2.80
C HIS A 123 13.52 8.46 -2.25
N ASN A 124 14.79 8.67 -1.88
CA ASN A 124 15.73 7.60 -1.56
C ASN A 124 15.81 7.30 -0.06
N SER A 125 15.74 8.35 0.77
CA SER A 125 15.81 8.29 2.24
C SER A 125 14.68 9.16 2.83
N PRO A 126 13.40 8.80 2.63
CA PRO A 126 12.27 9.66 2.95
C PRO A 126 12.22 10.09 4.43
N ASP A 127 12.72 9.27 5.35
CA ASP A 127 12.84 9.55 6.78
C ASP A 127 13.91 10.61 7.12
N GLU A 128 14.93 10.76 6.27
CA GLU A 128 15.98 11.77 6.44
C GLU A 128 15.59 13.15 5.88
N LEU A 129 14.43 13.26 5.22
CA LEU A 129 13.98 14.53 4.67
C LEU A 129 13.65 15.52 5.79
N GLU A 130 14.47 16.55 5.90
CA GLU A 130 14.23 17.73 6.72
C GLU A 130 14.35 18.99 5.85
N VAL A 131 13.37 19.88 5.93
CA VAL A 131 13.36 21.16 5.22
C VAL A 131 12.97 22.25 6.19
N ASP A 132 13.87 23.19 6.48
CA ASP A 132 13.66 24.30 7.41
C ASP A 132 13.16 23.85 8.81
N GLY A 133 13.67 22.73 9.33
CA GLY A 133 13.27 22.16 10.62
C GLY A 133 11.91 21.44 10.62
N PHE A 134 11.32 21.23 9.45
CA PHE A 134 10.11 20.44 9.24
C PHE A 134 10.48 19.08 8.65
N THR A 135 9.98 18.00 9.26
CA THR A 135 10.24 16.60 8.88
C THR A 135 9.00 15.99 8.23
N PRO A 136 8.78 16.20 6.91
CA PRO A 136 7.45 16.03 6.30
C PRO A 136 6.92 14.60 6.40
N VAL A 137 7.82 13.62 6.33
CA VAL A 137 7.45 12.20 6.33
C VAL A 137 7.16 11.73 7.75
N HIS A 138 8.00 12.07 8.74
CA HIS A 138 7.73 11.75 10.14
C HIS A 138 6.42 12.38 10.62
N ASP A 139 6.19 13.66 10.32
CA ASP A 139 4.97 14.37 10.71
C ASP A 139 3.71 13.71 10.12
N LEU A 140 3.79 13.19 8.89
CA LEU A 140 2.70 12.43 8.29
C LEU A 140 2.46 11.09 9.01
N HIS A 141 3.51 10.37 9.39
CA HIS A 141 3.36 9.11 10.11
C HIS A 141 2.71 9.33 11.47
N ASP A 142 3.13 10.35 12.22
CA ASP A 142 2.50 10.76 13.48
C ASP A 142 1.02 11.14 13.28
N GLN A 143 0.73 11.92 12.23
CA GLN A 143 -0.64 12.28 11.85
C GLN A 143 -1.49 11.02 11.57
N THR A 144 -0.97 10.05 10.84
CA THR A 144 -1.71 8.82 10.49
C THR A 144 -1.84 7.85 11.65
N GLU A 145 -0.93 7.89 12.64
CA GLU A 145 -1.08 7.16 13.90
C GLU A 145 -2.23 7.73 14.74
N ALA A 146 -2.39 9.06 14.76
CA ALA A 146 -3.58 9.68 15.33
C ALA A 146 -4.87 9.24 14.61
N ALA A 147 -4.87 9.19 13.27
CA ALA A 147 -6.01 8.67 12.51
C ALA A 147 -6.36 7.22 12.87
N TRP A 148 -5.36 6.32 12.94
CA TRP A 148 -5.59 4.93 13.31
C TRP A 148 -6.19 4.80 14.71
N ARG A 149 -5.65 5.55 15.68
CA ARG A 149 -6.16 5.55 17.06
C ARG A 149 -7.62 6.01 17.12
N GLU A 150 -7.99 7.07 16.40
CA GLU A 150 -9.37 7.53 16.33
C GLU A 150 -10.29 6.49 15.67
N ILE A 151 -9.92 5.98 14.50
CA ILE A 151 -10.70 4.97 13.78
C ILE A 151 -10.91 3.74 14.67
N LEU A 152 -9.85 3.18 15.23
CA LEU A 152 -9.89 1.93 16.02
C LEU A 152 -10.57 2.11 17.39
N SER A 153 -10.67 3.35 17.90
CA SER A 153 -11.43 3.65 19.12
C SER A 153 -12.95 3.58 18.93
N SER A 154 -13.41 3.65 17.68
CA SER A 154 -14.83 3.55 17.35
C SER A 154 -15.29 2.09 17.22
N GLU A 155 -16.57 1.85 17.50
CA GLU A 155 -17.22 0.57 17.23
C GLU A 155 -17.67 0.48 15.77
N PHE A 156 -17.17 -0.53 15.05
CA PHE A 156 -17.54 -0.92 13.69
C PHE A 156 -17.10 -2.36 13.42
N ASP A 157 -17.82 -3.04 12.53
CA ASP A 157 -17.39 -4.30 11.92
C ASP A 157 -16.68 -4.02 10.59
N CYS A 158 -17.19 -3.05 9.81
CA CYS A 158 -16.61 -2.65 8.53
C CYS A 158 -16.64 -1.13 8.35
N CYS A 159 -15.49 -0.50 8.07
CA CYS A 159 -15.41 0.92 7.77
C CYS A 159 -14.77 1.19 6.40
N LEU A 160 -15.14 2.34 5.82
CA LEU A 160 -14.57 2.88 4.59
C LEU A 160 -13.76 4.13 4.93
N VAL A 161 -12.53 4.23 4.43
CA VAL A 161 -11.63 5.37 4.62
C VAL A 161 -11.21 5.91 3.25
N ILE A 162 -11.42 7.18 2.97
CA ILE A 162 -11.01 7.83 1.71
C ILE A 162 -9.95 8.90 2.00
N ALA A 163 -8.75 8.69 1.46
CA ALA A 163 -7.63 9.60 1.68
C ALA A 163 -6.76 9.73 0.41
N HIS A 164 -5.43 9.75 0.56
CA HIS A 164 -4.49 10.20 -0.47
C HIS A 164 -3.31 9.24 -0.63
N ASN A 165 -2.42 9.54 -1.58
CA ASN A 165 -1.33 8.62 -1.91
C ASN A 165 -0.38 8.43 -0.71
N GLN A 166 0.16 9.52 -0.19
CA GLN A 166 1.17 9.44 0.87
C GLN A 166 0.52 9.10 2.20
N THR A 167 -0.65 9.65 2.51
CA THR A 167 -1.44 9.24 3.69
C THR A 167 -1.72 7.74 3.70
N ASN A 168 -2.18 7.16 2.58
CA ASN A 168 -2.45 5.73 2.52
C ASN A 168 -1.18 4.89 2.69
N ARG A 169 -0.06 5.33 2.10
CA ARG A 169 1.24 4.67 2.27
C ARG A 169 1.66 4.62 3.74
N ALA A 170 1.47 5.71 4.48
CA ALA A 170 1.77 5.75 5.91
C ALA A 170 0.80 4.87 6.74
N LEU A 171 -0.51 4.92 6.46
CA LEU A 171 -1.50 4.04 7.10
C LEU A 171 -1.19 2.55 6.88
N LEU A 172 -0.87 2.18 5.63
CA LEU A 172 -0.46 0.82 5.26
C LEU A 172 0.88 0.43 5.90
N GLY A 173 1.84 1.37 5.93
CA GLY A 173 3.11 1.19 6.60
C GLY A 173 2.92 0.82 8.07
N LYS A 174 2.09 1.57 8.80
CA LYS A 174 1.75 1.24 10.19
C LYS A 174 1.04 -0.11 10.32
N ALA A 175 0.08 -0.40 9.44
CA ALA A 175 -0.64 -1.68 9.44
C ALA A 175 0.30 -2.88 9.23
N MET A 176 1.42 -2.66 8.54
CA MET A 176 2.45 -3.65 8.25
C MET A 176 3.69 -3.54 9.15
N GLY A 177 3.67 -2.65 10.14
CA GLY A 177 4.80 -2.31 11.01
C GLY A 177 6.09 -1.99 10.25
N LEU A 178 5.96 -1.22 9.16
CA LEU A 178 7.07 -0.68 8.42
C LEU A 178 7.71 0.50 9.13
N PRO A 179 9.05 0.63 9.13
CA PRO A 179 9.70 1.85 9.56
C PRO A 179 9.42 3.01 8.60
N VAL A 180 9.61 4.25 9.07
CA VAL A 180 9.35 5.48 8.30
C VAL A 180 10.18 5.55 7.02
N SER A 181 11.42 5.02 7.04
CA SER A 181 12.30 4.91 5.87
C SER A 181 11.68 4.14 4.70
N ARG A 182 10.70 3.27 4.97
CA ARG A 182 9.96 2.48 3.97
C ARG A 182 8.69 3.18 3.47
N HIS A 183 8.56 4.49 3.63
CA HIS A 183 7.36 5.24 3.27
C HIS A 183 6.89 5.06 1.81
N HIS A 184 7.80 4.75 0.88
CA HIS A 184 7.47 4.57 -0.53
C HIS A 184 7.18 3.12 -0.97
N SER A 185 7.17 2.17 -0.03
CA SER A 185 7.02 0.74 -0.31
C SER A 185 5.69 0.35 -0.95
N PHE A 186 4.60 1.09 -0.70
CA PHE A 186 3.30 0.78 -1.31
C PHE A 186 3.02 1.66 -2.52
N SER A 187 2.47 1.10 -3.57
CA SER A 187 1.88 1.90 -4.64
C SER A 187 0.40 2.16 -4.35
N GLN A 188 -0.12 3.30 -4.80
CA GLN A 188 -1.54 3.64 -4.69
C GLN A 188 -2.01 4.28 -5.98
N ASN A 189 -2.69 3.56 -6.84
CA ASN A 189 -3.33 4.12 -8.03
C ASN A 189 -4.55 4.97 -7.64
N ASN A 190 -4.98 5.89 -8.52
CA ASN A 190 -6.22 6.64 -8.25
C ASN A 190 -7.42 5.69 -8.11
N CYS A 191 -8.22 5.88 -7.05
CA CYS A 191 -9.31 4.98 -6.67
C CYS A 191 -8.91 3.51 -6.50
N CYS A 192 -7.64 3.22 -6.24
CA CYS A 192 -7.32 1.90 -5.72
C CYS A 192 -7.92 1.75 -4.32
N PHE A 193 -8.23 0.52 -3.94
CA PHE A 193 -8.61 0.20 -2.58
C PHE A 193 -7.69 -0.86 -1.98
N ASN A 194 -7.56 -0.80 -0.66
CA ASN A 194 -6.77 -1.69 0.15
C ASN A 194 -7.69 -2.23 1.25
N LEU A 195 -7.60 -3.51 1.57
CA LEU A 195 -8.38 -4.12 2.64
C LEU A 195 -7.45 -4.46 3.80
N ILE A 196 -7.74 -3.91 4.97
CA ILE A 196 -7.00 -4.14 6.20
C ILE A 196 -7.94 -4.77 7.21
N GLU A 197 -7.47 -5.81 7.87
CA GLU A 197 -8.16 -6.47 8.98
C GLU A 197 -7.52 -6.04 10.29
N SER A 198 -8.34 -5.73 11.30
CA SER A 198 -7.92 -5.60 12.69
C SER A 198 -8.46 -6.78 13.50
N ARG A 199 -7.59 -7.45 14.27
CA ARG A 199 -7.98 -8.45 15.28
C ARG A 199 -7.39 -8.06 16.62
N ASN A 200 -8.24 -7.73 17.58
CA ASN A 200 -7.80 -7.31 18.93
C ASN A 200 -6.79 -6.14 18.90
N GLY A 201 -6.88 -5.24 17.91
CA GLY A 201 -5.97 -4.11 17.72
C GLY A 201 -4.78 -4.39 16.78
N ASP A 202 -4.46 -5.66 16.51
CA ASP A 202 -3.43 -6.02 15.54
C ASP A 202 -3.95 -5.81 14.11
N LEU A 203 -3.22 -5.05 13.31
CA LEU A 203 -3.53 -4.81 11.90
C LEU A 203 -2.88 -5.86 11.00
N ARG A 204 -3.58 -6.22 9.92
CA ARG A 204 -3.12 -7.14 8.87
C ARG A 204 -3.59 -6.65 7.51
N LEU A 205 -2.70 -6.61 6.52
CA LEU A 205 -3.09 -6.26 5.16
C LEU A 205 -3.62 -7.52 4.45
N LEU A 206 -4.85 -7.41 3.97
CA LEU A 206 -5.46 -8.43 3.13
C LEU A 206 -5.26 -8.08 1.66
N TRP A 207 -5.60 -6.87 1.22
CA TRP A 207 -5.41 -6.48 -0.18
C TRP A 207 -4.72 -5.13 -0.30
N SER A 208 -3.82 -5.01 -1.28
CA SER A 208 -3.15 -3.75 -1.62
C SER A 208 -3.39 -3.36 -3.07
N ASN A 209 -3.65 -2.08 -3.30
CA ASN A 209 -3.67 -1.45 -4.63
C ASN A 209 -4.60 -2.13 -5.66
N VAL A 210 -5.74 -2.67 -5.22
CA VAL A 210 -6.74 -3.26 -6.13
C VAL A 210 -7.41 -2.14 -6.93
N SER A 211 -7.58 -2.30 -8.24
CA SER A 211 -8.23 -1.28 -9.05
C SER A 211 -9.74 -1.23 -8.83
N HIS A 212 -10.33 -0.12 -9.25
CA HIS A 212 -11.74 0.22 -9.09
C HIS A 212 -12.71 -0.66 -9.90
N ASP A 213 -12.21 -1.57 -10.74
CA ASP A 213 -12.97 -2.63 -11.43
C ASP A 213 -12.86 -4.00 -10.72
N GLY A 214 -12.18 -4.07 -9.57
CA GLY A 214 -12.00 -5.30 -8.79
C GLY A 214 -10.85 -6.18 -9.27
N VAL A 215 -10.11 -5.74 -10.28
CA VAL A 215 -8.93 -6.46 -10.75
C VAL A 215 -7.74 -6.09 -9.87
N TYR A 216 -6.98 -7.08 -9.43
CA TYR A 216 -5.67 -6.77 -8.85
C TYR A 216 -4.77 -6.23 -9.96
N VAL A 217 -4.30 -5.00 -9.82
CA VAL A 217 -3.43 -4.37 -10.81
C VAL A 217 -2.02 -4.28 -10.23
N PRO A 218 -1.10 -5.14 -10.71
CA PRO A 218 0.32 -4.89 -10.57
C PRO A 218 0.59 -3.48 -11.08
N THR A 219 1.40 -2.70 -10.38
CA THR A 219 1.60 -1.30 -10.78
C THR A 219 2.20 -1.20 -12.19
N LYS A 220 2.17 -0.02 -12.83
CA LYS A 220 3.04 0.20 -14.01
C LYS A 220 4.49 -0.14 -13.64
N GLN A 221 5.30 -0.58 -14.61
CA GLN A 221 6.68 -1.04 -14.39
C GLN A 221 7.35 -0.28 -13.24
N PRO A 222 7.97 -0.99 -12.27
CA PRO A 222 8.65 -0.32 -11.18
C PRO A 222 9.66 0.69 -11.77
N PRO A 223 9.96 1.79 -11.06
CA PRO A 223 11.11 2.62 -11.40
C PRO A 223 12.34 1.72 -11.68
N LYS A 224 13.23 2.13 -12.60
CA LYS A 224 14.36 1.27 -13.05
C LYS A 224 15.25 0.78 -11.90
N ASP A 225 15.34 1.59 -10.87
CA ASP A 225 16.07 1.38 -9.63
C ASP A 225 15.24 0.67 -8.55
N HIS A 226 14.06 0.15 -8.87
CA HIS A 226 13.21 -0.56 -7.94
C HIS A 226 12.90 -1.98 -8.42
N ILE A 227 12.57 -2.85 -7.47
CA ILE A 227 12.10 -4.22 -7.68
C ILE A 227 10.68 -4.30 -7.15
N ARG A 228 9.82 -5.03 -7.86
CA ARG A 228 8.50 -5.37 -7.33
C ARG A 228 8.52 -6.75 -6.69
N LEU A 229 8.07 -6.80 -5.45
CA LEU A 229 7.67 -8.04 -4.78
C LEU A 229 6.15 -8.10 -4.71
N GLU A 230 5.56 -9.14 -5.30
CA GLU A 230 4.17 -9.48 -5.09
C GLU A 230 4.09 -10.73 -4.22
N MET A 231 3.21 -10.69 -3.23
CA MET A 231 3.12 -11.70 -2.20
C MET A 231 1.66 -12.10 -2.09
N ARG A 232 1.37 -13.38 -2.26
CA ARG A 232 0.02 -13.93 -2.10
C ARG A 232 0.03 -15.05 -1.08
N SER A 233 -0.79 -14.91 -0.04
CA SER A 233 -1.15 -16.00 0.86
C SER A 233 -2.27 -16.82 0.22
N MET A 234 -2.10 -18.14 0.11
CA MET A 234 -3.17 -19.06 -0.28
C MET A 234 -3.76 -19.72 0.96
N ALA A 235 -4.99 -20.24 0.88
CA ALA A 235 -5.59 -21.00 1.99
C ALA A 235 -4.83 -22.32 2.19
N GLY A 236 -3.89 -22.34 3.14
CA GLY A 236 -2.90 -23.40 3.34
C GLY A 236 -1.53 -22.82 3.69
N LEU A 237 -0.50 -23.66 3.82
CA LEU A 237 0.88 -23.20 4.07
C LEU A 237 1.55 -22.57 2.83
N GLU A 238 0.90 -22.60 1.67
CA GLU A 238 1.48 -22.13 0.42
C GLU A 238 1.44 -20.60 0.28
N THR A 239 2.61 -20.01 0.01
CA THR A 239 2.77 -18.59 -0.35
C THR A 239 3.41 -18.50 -1.73
N ILE A 240 2.80 -17.73 -2.63
CA ILE A 240 3.36 -17.45 -3.95
C ILE A 240 4.03 -16.08 -3.91
N MET A 241 5.31 -16.03 -4.28
CA MET A 241 6.03 -14.78 -4.48
C MET A 241 6.23 -14.54 -5.98
N LYS A 242 6.03 -13.30 -6.43
CA LYS A 242 6.47 -12.85 -7.75
C LYS A 242 7.49 -11.74 -7.65
N ILE A 243 8.57 -11.87 -8.42
CA ILE A 243 9.63 -10.86 -8.52
C ILE A 243 9.66 -10.39 -9.98
N ASP A 244 9.35 -9.11 -10.20
CA ASP A 244 9.31 -8.48 -11.53
C ASP A 244 8.47 -9.26 -12.60
N GLY A 245 7.49 -10.06 -12.16
CA GLY A 245 6.52 -10.76 -13.02
C GLY A 245 6.72 -12.28 -13.11
N GLU A 246 7.86 -12.80 -12.65
CA GLU A 246 8.14 -14.23 -12.61
C GLU A 246 7.50 -14.88 -11.38
N GLU A 247 6.90 -16.06 -11.51
CA GLU A 247 6.14 -16.76 -10.46
C GLU A 247 6.93 -17.92 -9.85
N TYR A 248 6.89 -18.05 -8.52
CA TYR A 248 7.64 -19.06 -7.78
C TYR A 248 6.74 -19.75 -6.71
N ASN A 249 6.79 -21.10 -6.62
CA ASN A 249 5.94 -21.96 -5.76
C ASN A 249 6.79 -22.83 -4.80
N PHE A 250 6.35 -23.04 -3.54
CA PHE A 250 7.21 -23.56 -2.46
C PHE A 250 6.56 -24.58 -1.49
N GLU A 251 7.28 -25.67 -1.12
CA GLU A 251 6.87 -26.70 -0.13
C GLU A 251 8.00 -26.95 0.90
N ASP A 252 7.68 -27.06 2.21
CA ASP A 252 8.49 -27.50 3.40
C ASP A 252 9.26 -26.48 4.30
N GLY A 253 8.95 -26.47 5.61
CA GLY A 253 9.22 -25.33 6.50
C GLY A 253 10.30 -25.41 7.56
N SER A 254 11.33 -24.54 7.43
CA SER A 254 12.07 -23.87 8.52
C SER A 254 13.01 -22.75 7.99
N CYS A 255 13.27 -21.68 8.76
CA CYS A 255 14.03 -20.49 8.33
C CYS A 255 15.54 -20.44 8.71
N SER A 256 16.09 -21.38 9.48
CA SER A 256 17.45 -21.20 10.06
C SER A 256 18.64 -21.45 9.14
N GLU A 257 18.44 -21.78 7.86
CA GLU A 257 19.51 -22.02 6.87
C GLU A 257 19.53 -20.99 5.71
N LEU A 258 18.65 -19.99 5.72
CA LEU A 258 18.38 -19.13 4.56
C LEU A 258 19.51 -18.16 4.15
N LEU A 259 20.39 -17.81 5.08
CA LEU A 259 21.50 -16.90 4.82
C LEU A 259 22.80 -17.62 4.40
N ASP A 260 22.94 -18.92 4.69
CA ASP A 260 24.15 -19.70 4.38
C ASP A 260 24.03 -20.56 3.09
N ARG A 261 22.85 -20.64 2.45
CA ARG A 261 22.58 -21.60 1.36
C ARG A 261 21.88 -21.02 0.13
N VAL A 262 22.17 -19.77 -0.26
CA VAL A 262 21.89 -19.34 -1.65
C VAL A 262 22.83 -20.11 -2.60
N GLN A 263 22.45 -21.34 -2.94
CA GLN A 263 23.05 -22.11 -4.03
C GLN A 263 21.97 -22.56 -5.01
N THR A 264 22.24 -22.26 -6.27
CA THR A 264 21.42 -22.52 -7.46
C THR A 264 21.13 -24.00 -7.67
N SER A 265 19.86 -24.34 -7.98
CA SER A 265 19.54 -25.57 -8.71
C SER A 265 19.30 -25.26 -10.19
N SER A 266 19.52 -26.25 -11.07
CA SER A 266 19.42 -26.15 -12.53
C SER A 266 17.99 -25.91 -13.07
N SER A 267 17.01 -25.71 -12.19
CA SER A 267 15.65 -25.28 -12.52
C SER A 267 15.24 -23.95 -11.87
N GLY A 268 16.11 -23.31 -11.08
CA GLY A 268 15.94 -21.92 -10.60
C GLY A 268 14.80 -21.68 -9.60
N HIS A 269 14.78 -22.35 -8.44
CA HIS A 269 13.72 -22.23 -7.43
C HIS A 269 14.30 -21.94 -6.02
N VAL A 270 13.61 -21.17 -5.16
CA VAL A 270 13.97 -20.90 -3.74
C VAL A 270 12.74 -20.88 -2.81
N VAL A 271 12.61 -21.87 -1.91
CA VAL A 271 11.47 -22.14 -1.00
C VAL A 271 11.54 -21.38 0.35
N LEU A 272 10.38 -20.94 0.88
CA LEU A 272 10.18 -20.43 2.26
C LEU A 272 8.95 -21.05 2.93
N MET A 273 9.09 -21.65 4.10
CA MET A 273 7.97 -22.18 4.88
C MET A 273 8.25 -22.18 6.40
N GLY A 274 7.18 -22.04 7.18
CA GLY A 274 7.17 -21.80 8.63
C GLY A 274 6.59 -20.43 8.98
N ASN A 275 6.27 -20.18 10.25
CA ASN A 275 6.18 -18.79 10.74
C ASN A 275 7.52 -18.14 10.32
N SER A 276 7.57 -17.12 9.48
CA SER A 276 6.51 -16.36 8.86
C SER A 276 7.09 -15.63 7.65
N LEU A 277 6.23 -15.27 6.68
CA LEU A 277 6.52 -14.16 5.78
C LEU A 277 7.05 -12.92 6.54
N SER A 278 6.58 -12.75 7.78
CA SER A 278 7.05 -11.73 8.71
C SER A 278 8.52 -11.90 9.11
N ASP A 279 9.13 -13.09 9.07
CA ASP A 279 10.55 -13.32 9.37
C ASP A 279 11.44 -13.07 8.15
N PHE A 280 11.04 -13.47 6.94
CA PHE A 280 11.68 -13.00 5.70
C PHE A 280 11.62 -11.48 5.61
N CYS A 281 10.45 -10.91 5.91
CA CYS A 281 10.28 -9.47 5.98
C CYS A 281 11.11 -8.86 7.12
N ALA A 282 11.17 -9.47 8.32
CA ALA A 282 12.00 -9.00 9.43
C ALA A 282 13.48 -8.95 9.09
N GLU A 283 14.01 -10.04 8.55
CA GLU A 283 15.44 -10.27 8.41
C GLU A 283 15.99 -9.68 7.11
N VAL A 284 15.29 -9.88 5.99
CA VAL A 284 15.77 -9.47 4.65
C VAL A 284 15.30 -8.06 4.30
N MET A 285 14.09 -7.68 4.72
CA MET A 285 13.48 -6.41 4.31
C MET A 285 13.56 -5.34 5.41
N GLN A 286 13.97 -5.71 6.62
CA GLN A 286 13.85 -4.90 7.83
C GLN A 286 12.40 -4.46 8.12
N MET A 287 11.47 -5.37 7.91
CA MET A 287 10.02 -5.24 8.03
C MET A 287 9.49 -6.26 9.05
N PRO A 288 9.85 -6.14 10.35
CA PRO A 288 9.67 -7.20 11.35
C PRO A 288 8.22 -7.50 11.76
N SER A 289 7.26 -6.89 11.08
CA SER A 289 5.85 -6.89 11.48
C SER A 289 4.90 -7.01 10.29
N LEU A 290 5.39 -7.41 9.11
CA LEU A 290 4.56 -7.63 7.93
C LEU A 290 3.62 -8.83 8.17
N LYS A 291 2.35 -8.57 8.49
CA LYS A 291 1.31 -9.60 8.65
C LYS A 291 0.34 -9.61 7.47
N LEU A 292 0.51 -10.54 6.52
CA LEU A 292 -0.53 -10.85 5.52
C LEU A 292 -1.57 -11.79 6.14
N GLY A 293 -2.85 -11.52 5.90
CA GLY A 293 -3.90 -12.47 6.25
C GLY A 293 -4.16 -13.52 5.17
N ASP A 294 -4.91 -14.56 5.52
CA ASP A 294 -5.25 -15.67 4.63
C ASP A 294 -5.95 -15.18 3.35
N GLY A 295 -5.48 -15.65 2.18
CA GLY A 295 -5.99 -15.20 0.88
C GLY A 295 -5.54 -13.77 0.51
N GLY A 296 -4.66 -13.18 1.31
CA GLY A 296 -4.19 -11.82 1.14
C GLY A 296 -3.21 -11.67 -0.02
N VAL A 297 -3.22 -10.50 -0.64
CA VAL A 297 -2.32 -10.09 -1.73
C VAL A 297 -1.72 -8.73 -1.38
N ALA A 298 -0.39 -8.65 -1.38
CA ALA A 298 0.35 -7.41 -1.24
C ALA A 298 1.31 -7.21 -2.41
N SER A 299 1.45 -5.94 -2.81
CA SER A 299 2.46 -5.48 -3.77
C SER A 299 3.35 -4.48 -3.05
N ILE A 300 4.64 -4.76 -3.02
CA ILE A 300 5.66 -3.92 -2.38
C ILE A 300 6.71 -3.56 -3.42
N LEU A 301 7.16 -2.30 -3.38
CA LEU A 301 8.30 -1.80 -4.13
C LEU A 301 9.51 -1.69 -3.21
N LEU A 302 10.65 -2.15 -3.70
CA LEU A 302 11.93 -2.06 -3.03
C LEU A 302 12.92 -1.26 -3.87
N ASN A 303 13.64 -0.34 -3.26
CA ASN A 303 14.72 0.37 -3.93
C ASN A 303 15.97 -0.52 -3.97
N ARG A 304 16.50 -0.76 -5.17
CA ARG A 304 17.72 -1.54 -5.44
C ARG A 304 18.95 -0.91 -4.79
N ASN A 305 18.98 0.41 -4.67
CA ASN A 305 20.11 1.15 -4.12
C ASN A 305 20.05 1.23 -2.59
N ASP A 306 19.02 0.69 -1.95
CA ASP A 306 18.94 0.69 -0.50
C ASP A 306 19.98 -0.29 0.07
N PRO A 307 20.99 0.19 0.83
CA PRO A 307 22.07 -0.65 1.34
C PRO A 307 21.60 -1.71 2.34
N SER A 308 20.39 -1.58 2.91
CA SER A 308 19.78 -2.62 3.75
C SER A 308 19.29 -3.82 2.94
N ILE A 309 18.95 -3.61 1.67
CA ILE A 309 18.37 -4.60 0.77
C ILE A 309 19.42 -5.15 -0.19
N CYS A 310 20.32 -4.28 -0.68
CA CYS A 310 21.25 -4.54 -1.77
C CYS A 310 22.12 -5.81 -1.55
N PRO A 311 22.72 -6.07 -0.37
CA PRO A 311 23.57 -7.26 -0.19
C PRO A 311 22.81 -8.59 -0.27
N HIS A 312 21.60 -8.64 0.29
CA HIS A 312 20.77 -9.85 0.34
C HIS A 312 20.14 -10.15 -1.02
N LEU A 313 19.69 -9.11 -1.72
CA LEU A 313 19.13 -9.26 -3.06
C LEU A 313 20.20 -9.44 -4.14
N GLU A 314 21.37 -8.79 -4.07
CA GLU A 314 22.48 -9.04 -5.00
C GLU A 314 22.98 -10.49 -4.95
N ALA A 315 23.01 -11.12 -3.77
CA ALA A 315 23.30 -12.54 -3.65
C ALA A 315 22.25 -13.41 -4.36
N ALA A 316 20.96 -13.08 -4.21
CA ALA A 316 19.86 -13.75 -4.90
C ALA A 316 19.87 -13.50 -6.43
N PHE A 317 20.19 -12.28 -6.87
CA PHE A 317 20.24 -11.91 -8.29
C PHE A 317 21.50 -12.43 -9.01
N SER A 318 22.64 -12.52 -8.32
CA SER A 318 23.87 -13.10 -8.86
C SER A 318 23.74 -14.61 -9.12
N ALA A 319 22.83 -15.28 -8.41
CA ALA A 319 22.46 -16.67 -8.62
C ALA A 319 21.49 -16.87 -9.81
N VAL A 320 20.84 -15.81 -10.30
CA VAL A 320 19.78 -15.85 -11.33
C VAL A 320 20.28 -15.39 -12.72
N MET A 321 21.56 -15.04 -12.87
CA MET A 321 22.15 -14.67 -14.16
C MET A 321 22.25 -15.87 -15.13
N VAL A 322 21.15 -16.16 -15.82
CA VAL A 322 21.15 -16.86 -17.12
C VAL A 322 20.72 -15.83 -18.18
N GLU A 323 21.47 -15.83 -19.29
CA GLU A 323 21.57 -14.78 -20.32
C GLU A 323 20.26 -14.11 -20.80
N PRO A 324 20.33 -12.83 -21.23
CA PRO A 324 19.17 -12.07 -21.66
C PRO A 324 18.64 -12.57 -23.00
N VAL A 325 17.46 -13.19 -22.99
CA VAL A 325 16.69 -13.38 -24.22
C VAL A 325 15.94 -12.10 -24.51
N TYR A 326 16.56 -11.20 -25.28
CA TYR A 326 15.82 -10.22 -26.06
C TYR A 326 14.97 -10.99 -27.09
N SER A 327 13.67 -11.15 -26.83
CA SER A 327 12.70 -11.42 -27.88
C SER A 327 11.88 -10.15 -28.11
N ALA A 328 12.17 -9.52 -29.24
CA ALA A 328 11.36 -8.46 -29.81
C ALA A 328 9.91 -8.95 -29.97
N LEU A 329 8.93 -8.18 -29.49
CA LEU A 329 7.59 -8.11 -30.08
C LEU A 329 6.83 -6.86 -29.57
N ASP A 330 6.76 -5.90 -30.48
CA ASP A 330 5.74 -4.86 -30.69
C ASP A 330 5.33 -3.94 -29.53
N MET A 331 6.05 -2.82 -29.43
CA MET A 331 5.44 -1.55 -29.05
C MET A 331 4.60 -1.00 -30.20
N ARG A 332 3.28 -1.19 -30.15
CA ARG A 332 2.31 -0.30 -30.80
C ARG A 332 1.13 0.00 -29.87
N GLU A 333 1.04 1.30 -29.58
CA GLU A 333 -0.19 2.10 -29.48
C GLU A 333 -1.05 2.10 -28.19
N THR A 334 -1.21 3.35 -27.70
CA THR A 334 -2.24 3.98 -26.84
C THR A 334 -2.13 3.93 -25.32
#